data_AF-A0A454Y6A8-F1
#
_entry.id   AF-A0A454Y6A8-F1
#
_cell.length_a   1.000
_cell.length_b   1.000
_cell.length_c   1.000
_cell.angle_alpha   90.00
_cell.angle_beta   90.00
_cell.angle_gamma   90.00
#
_symmetry.space_group_name_H-M   'P 1'
#
loop_
_entity.id
_entity.type
_entity.pdbx_description
1 polymer ?
#
loop_
_entity_poly.entity_id
_entity_poly.type
_entity_poly.pdbx_seq_one_letter_code
_entity_poly.pdbx_strand_id
1 'polypeptide(L)'
;MDSDSNQILALFASFHIDSPSELDKWLQIMEHAVPCRLKNGRCETEGCGEMRRALVHLMDCEQRISCPLCKQLFALFCHHSKRCKEERCEVPLCVHIRKQEITASPQMIGQN
;
A
#
# COMPACT_ATOMS: atom_id res chain seq x y z
N MET A 1 -18.22 -4.08 -5.47
CA MET A 1 -17.18 -5.12 -5.27
C MET A 1 -16.57 -5.40 -6.63
N ASP A 2 -15.64 -4.54 -7.00
CA ASP A 2 -15.16 -4.38 -8.37
C ASP A 2 -14.21 -5.52 -8.73
N SER A 3 -14.42 -6.11 -9.91
CA SER A 3 -13.65 -7.24 -10.45
C SER A 3 -12.13 -7.00 -10.49
N ASP A 4 -11.70 -5.73 -10.49
CA ASP A 4 -10.29 -5.33 -10.40
C ASP A 4 -9.62 -5.63 -9.04
N SER A 5 -10.40 -5.61 -7.95
CA SER A 5 -9.84 -5.83 -6.60
C SER A 5 -9.32 -7.26 -6.43
N ASN A 6 -9.95 -8.25 -7.10
CA ASN A 6 -9.50 -9.65 -7.07
C ASN A 6 -8.20 -9.88 -7.84
N GLN A 7 -7.94 -9.14 -8.93
CA GLN A 7 -6.69 -9.26 -9.68
C GLN A 7 -5.50 -8.67 -8.90
N ILE A 8 -5.71 -7.54 -8.22
CA ILE A 8 -4.68 -6.93 -7.35
C ILE A 8 -4.40 -7.85 -6.16
N LEU A 9 -5.45 -8.38 -5.53
CA LEU A 9 -5.30 -9.31 -4.41
C LEU A 9 -4.55 -10.58 -4.83
N ALA A 10 -4.73 -11.08 -6.06
CA ALA A 10 -3.98 -12.24 -6.55
C ALA A 10 -2.46 -11.96 -6.66
N LEU A 11 -2.06 -10.77 -7.13
CA LEU A 11 -0.65 -10.36 -7.18
C LEU A 11 -0.01 -10.25 -5.79
N PHE A 12 -0.74 -9.71 -4.82
CA PHE A 12 -0.27 -9.61 -3.44
C PHE A 12 -0.53 -10.88 -2.59
N ALA A 13 -1.37 -11.81 -3.04
CA ALA A 13 -1.59 -13.09 -2.36
C ALA A 13 -0.45 -14.09 -2.64
N SER A 14 0.22 -13.98 -3.79
CA SER A 14 1.48 -14.67 -4.06
C SER A 14 2.68 -14.02 -3.37
N PHE A 15 2.50 -12.85 -2.76
CA PHE A 15 3.53 -12.10 -2.08
C PHE A 15 3.67 -12.56 -0.62
N HIS A 16 4.79 -13.19 -0.32
CA HIS A 16 5.20 -13.49 1.04
C HIS A 16 6.11 -12.37 1.53
N ILE A 17 5.58 -11.47 2.37
CA ILE A 17 6.34 -10.39 3.06
C ILE A 17 7.56 -10.94 3.84
N ASP A 18 7.54 -12.24 4.17
CA ASP A 18 8.62 -12.96 4.86
C ASP A 18 9.93 -13.05 4.04
N SER A 19 9.85 -12.97 2.70
CA SER A 19 11.05 -12.97 1.86
C SER A 19 11.59 -11.54 1.67
N PRO A 20 12.83 -11.24 2.13
CA PRO A 20 13.38 -9.89 2.07
C PRO A 20 13.57 -9.37 0.64
N SER A 21 13.90 -10.24 -0.33
CA SER A 21 14.09 -9.83 -1.73
C SER A 21 12.79 -9.37 -2.40
N GLU A 22 11.69 -10.06 -2.12
CA GLU A 22 10.37 -9.69 -2.63
C GLU A 22 9.88 -8.41 -1.94
N LEU A 23 10.05 -8.29 -0.63
CA LEU A 23 9.67 -7.09 0.11
C LEU A 23 10.34 -5.83 -0.45
N ASP A 24 11.66 -5.86 -0.65
CA ASP A 24 12.39 -4.71 -1.22
C ASP A 24 11.94 -4.37 -2.65
N LYS A 25 11.58 -5.38 -3.48
CA LYS A 25 11.00 -5.14 -4.82
C LYS A 25 9.67 -4.39 -4.72
N TRP A 26 8.77 -4.83 -3.85
CA TRP A 26 7.45 -4.21 -3.70
C TRP A 26 7.52 -2.81 -3.08
N LEU A 27 8.46 -2.59 -2.16
CA LEU A 27 8.75 -1.24 -1.64
C LEU A 27 9.18 -0.29 -2.75
N GLN A 28 10.08 -0.71 -3.65
CA GLN A 28 10.51 0.11 -4.78
C GLN A 28 9.37 0.42 -5.76
N ILE A 29 8.55 -0.59 -6.09
CA ILE A 29 7.38 -0.40 -6.96
C ILE A 29 6.39 0.59 -6.31
N MET A 30 6.17 0.49 -5.01
CA MET A 30 5.33 1.40 -4.25
C MET A 30 5.87 2.83 -4.27
N GLU A 31 7.15 3.03 -3.94
CA GLU A 31 7.81 4.33 -3.95
C GLU A 31 7.78 4.97 -5.34
N HIS A 32 7.86 4.17 -6.40
CA HIS A 32 7.67 4.63 -7.77
C HIS A 32 6.21 4.96 -8.11
N ALA A 33 5.28 4.08 -7.74
CA ALA A 33 3.87 4.16 -8.15
C ALA A 33 3.16 5.41 -7.61
N VAL A 34 3.61 5.92 -6.45
CA VAL A 34 3.09 7.12 -5.79
C VAL A 34 3.25 8.38 -6.65
N PRO A 35 4.46 8.79 -7.08
CA PRO A 35 4.65 9.95 -7.96
C PRO A 35 4.35 9.65 -9.44
N CYS A 36 4.31 8.37 -9.83
CA CYS A 36 4.12 8.00 -11.24
C CYS A 36 2.74 8.44 -11.75
N ARG A 37 2.72 9.09 -12.91
CA ARG A 37 1.49 9.55 -13.60
C ARG A 37 1.24 8.85 -14.93
N LEU A 38 2.09 7.90 -15.30
CA LEU A 38 1.94 7.11 -16.51
C LEU A 38 0.66 6.26 -16.43
N LYS A 39 -0.03 6.11 -17.56
CA LYS A 39 -1.24 5.28 -17.65
C LYS A 39 -0.88 3.79 -17.57
N ASN A 40 -1.84 2.95 -17.20
CA ASN A 40 -1.65 1.49 -17.16
C ASN A 40 -1.09 0.98 -18.51
N GLY A 41 -0.09 0.09 -18.46
CA GLY A 41 0.60 -0.43 -19.64
C GLY A 41 1.54 0.55 -20.35
N ARG A 42 1.71 1.79 -19.85
CA ARG A 42 2.69 2.76 -20.36
C ARG A 42 3.89 2.98 -19.44
N CYS A 43 3.88 2.35 -18.26
CA CYS A 43 5.01 2.36 -17.34
C CYS A 43 5.82 1.07 -17.55
N GLU A 44 7.14 1.19 -17.61
CA GLU A 44 8.06 0.06 -17.77
C GLU A 44 8.26 -0.71 -16.45
N THR A 45 7.90 -0.12 -15.31
CA THR A 45 7.93 -0.78 -14.01
C THR A 45 6.78 -1.77 -13.90
N GLU A 46 7.12 -3.06 -13.96
CA GLU A 46 6.20 -4.17 -13.74
C GLU A 46 5.53 -4.04 -12.35
N GLY A 47 4.21 -4.22 -12.28
CA GLY A 47 3.44 -4.06 -11.05
C GLY A 47 3.10 -2.62 -10.66
N CYS A 48 3.61 -1.58 -11.35
CA CYS A 48 3.26 -0.19 -11.05
C CYS A 48 1.77 0.09 -11.21
N GLY A 49 1.13 -0.46 -12.25
CA GLY A 49 -0.30 -0.26 -12.51
C GLY A 49 -1.17 -0.85 -11.40
N GLU A 50 -0.81 -2.03 -10.94
CA GLU A 50 -1.49 -2.77 -9.89
C GLU A 50 -1.27 -2.13 -8.52
N MET A 51 -0.04 -1.72 -8.22
CA MET A 51 0.28 -0.95 -7.02
C MET A 51 -0.53 0.36 -6.97
N ARG A 52 -0.62 1.09 -8.09
CA ARG A 52 -1.42 2.33 -8.11
C ARG A 52 -2.90 2.07 -7.87
N ARG A 53 -3.46 1.02 -8.48
CA ARG A 53 -4.85 0.62 -8.20
C ARG A 53 -5.05 0.25 -6.73
N ALA A 54 -4.07 -0.44 -6.12
CA ALA A 54 -4.09 -0.78 -4.71
C ALA A 54 -4.09 0.48 -3.81
N LEU A 55 -3.29 1.50 -4.18
CA LEU A 55 -3.28 2.81 -3.49
C LEU A 55 -4.64 3.53 -3.60
N VAL A 56 -5.25 3.55 -4.79
CA VAL A 56 -6.59 4.14 -4.98
C VAL A 56 -7.63 3.40 -4.13
N HIS A 57 -7.61 2.06 -4.16
CA HIS A 57 -8.49 1.25 -3.32
C HIS A 57 -8.30 1.59 -1.84
N LEU A 58 -7.07 1.69 -1.34
CA LEU A 58 -6.83 2.02 0.07
C LEU A 58 -7.43 3.37 0.46
N MET A 59 -7.41 4.36 -0.45
CA MET A 59 -7.97 5.68 -0.20
C MET A 59 -9.49 5.72 -0.28
N ASP A 60 -10.10 4.90 -1.14
CA ASP A 60 -11.55 4.84 -1.36
C ASP A 60 -12.26 3.80 -0.47
N CYS A 61 -11.52 2.79 0.02
CA CYS A 61 -12.08 1.71 0.81
C CYS A 61 -12.53 2.23 2.17
N GLU A 62 -13.82 2.08 2.48
CA GLU A 62 -14.40 2.42 3.77
C GLU A 62 -14.13 1.32 4.83
N GLN A 63 -13.95 0.08 4.37
CA GLN A 63 -13.77 -1.11 5.21
C GLN A 63 -12.29 -1.51 5.35
N ARG A 64 -11.38 -0.55 5.51
CA ARG A 64 -9.92 -0.79 5.49
C ARG A 64 -9.44 -1.78 6.55
N ILE A 65 -10.15 -1.87 7.68
CA ILE A 65 -9.82 -2.77 8.79
C ILE A 65 -10.14 -4.23 8.45
N SER A 66 -11.26 -4.49 7.77
CA SER A 66 -11.71 -5.84 7.42
C SER A 66 -11.27 -6.28 6.03
N CYS A 67 -10.89 -5.33 5.16
CA CYS A 67 -10.45 -5.60 3.80
C CYS A 67 -9.10 -6.34 3.76
N PRO A 68 -9.01 -7.52 3.12
CA PRO A 68 -7.77 -8.31 3.05
C PRO A 68 -6.67 -7.59 2.25
N LEU A 69 -7.04 -6.87 1.18
CA LEU A 69 -6.09 -6.08 0.38
C LEU A 69 -5.50 -4.94 1.22
N CYS A 70 -6.34 -4.19 1.94
CA CYS A 70 -5.88 -3.11 2.79
C CYS A 70 -4.95 -3.62 3.91
N LYS A 71 -5.26 -4.79 4.52
CA LYS A 71 -4.39 -5.41 5.52
C LYS A 71 -2.99 -5.72 4.99
N GLN A 72 -2.88 -6.28 3.78
CA GLN A 72 -1.59 -6.58 3.16
C GLN A 72 -0.83 -5.29 2.82
N LEU A 73 -1.52 -4.27 2.29
CA LEU A 73 -0.93 -2.96 2.03
C LEU A 73 -0.42 -2.31 3.32
N PHE A 74 -1.18 -2.36 4.42
CA PHE A 74 -0.74 -1.84 5.71
C PHE A 74 0.53 -2.52 6.21
N ALA A 75 0.65 -3.84 6.03
CA ALA A 75 1.88 -4.54 6.38
C ALA A 75 3.06 -4.01 5.56
N LEU A 76 2.92 -3.85 4.24
CA LEU A 76 3.94 -3.26 3.38
C LEU A 76 4.33 -1.83 3.83
N PHE A 77 3.35 -0.96 4.09
CA PHE A 77 3.62 0.39 4.59
C PHE A 77 4.26 0.41 5.97
N CYS A 78 3.91 -0.54 6.84
CA CYS A 78 4.55 -0.69 8.14
C CYS A 78 6.05 -0.99 7.97
N HIS A 79 6.41 -1.91 7.06
CA HIS A 79 7.82 -2.16 6.73
C HIS A 79 8.53 -0.94 6.16
N HIS A 80 7.89 -0.20 5.24
CA HIS A 80 8.42 1.06 4.72
C HIS A 80 8.65 2.07 5.85
N SER A 81 7.63 2.34 6.68
CA SER A 81 7.66 3.37 7.73
C SER A 81 8.75 3.16 8.76
N LYS A 82 9.10 1.89 9.07
CA LYS A 82 10.21 1.54 9.99
C LYS A 82 11.57 1.95 9.43
N ARG A 83 11.72 1.97 8.11
CA ARG A 83 12.95 2.34 7.40
C ARG A 83 12.93 3.81 6.95
N CYS A 84 11.75 4.36 6.71
CA CYS A 84 11.53 5.68 6.16
C CYS A 84 11.75 6.79 7.20
N LYS A 85 12.77 7.63 6.96
CA LYS A 85 13.13 8.78 7.79
C LYS A 85 12.70 10.12 7.18
N GLU A 86 12.07 10.10 6.01
CA GLU A 86 11.67 11.31 5.30
C GLU A 86 10.53 12.02 6.04
N GLU A 87 10.73 13.30 6.37
CA GLU A 87 9.70 14.12 7.01
C GLU A 87 8.51 14.35 6.06
N ARG A 88 8.79 14.51 4.77
CA ARG A 88 7.81 14.74 3.70
C ARG A 88 7.69 13.53 2.78
N CYS A 89 7.47 12.35 3.36
CA CYS A 89 7.24 11.15 2.58
C CYS A 89 5.96 11.27 1.75
N GLU A 90 6.06 11.09 0.43
CA GLU A 90 4.92 11.14 -0.48
C GLU A 90 4.04 9.89 -0.39
N VAL A 91 4.55 8.82 0.20
CA VAL A 91 3.81 7.56 0.36
C VAL A 91 2.62 7.78 1.30
N PRO A 92 1.38 7.51 0.83
CA PRO A 92 0.20 7.73 1.64
C PRO A 92 0.25 6.84 2.88
N LEU A 93 -0.25 7.37 4.00
CA LEU A 93 -0.26 6.72 5.32
C LEU A 93 1.13 6.46 5.96
N CYS A 94 2.26 6.59 5.25
CA CYS A 94 3.58 6.37 5.85
C CYS A 94 3.82 7.23 7.09
N VAL A 95 3.56 8.54 6.98
CA VAL A 95 3.75 9.48 8.11
C VAL A 95 2.83 9.12 9.27
N HIS A 96 1.58 8.77 8.99
CA HIS A 96 0.58 8.41 10.01
C HIS A 96 0.93 7.09 10.71
N ILE A 97 1.35 6.08 9.94
CA ILE A 97 1.84 4.80 10.46
C ILE A 97 3.08 5.00 11.32
N ARG A 98 4.04 5.82 10.87
CA ARG A 98 5.26 6.15 11.64
C ARG A 98 4.92 6.84 12.96
N LYS A 99 3.93 7.73 12.96
CA LYS A 99 3.38 8.36 14.17
C LYS A 99 2.49 7.41 15.00
N GLN A 100 2.37 6.15 14.59
CA GLN A 100 1.54 5.10 15.20
C GLN A 100 0.04 5.44 15.26
N GLU A 101 -0.42 6.41 14.47
CA GLU A 101 -1.83 6.82 14.40
C GLU A 101 -2.71 5.72 13.78
N ILE A 102 -2.11 4.80 13.02
CA ILE A 102 -2.83 3.74 12.28
C ILE A 102 -2.46 2.33 12.76
N THR A 103 -1.26 2.11 13.36
CA THR A 103 -0.74 0.75 13.62
C THR A 103 -0.87 0.26 15.06
N ALA A 104 -1.45 1.04 15.98
CA ALA A 104 -1.60 0.60 17.37
C ALA A 104 -2.89 1.12 18.01
N SER A 105 -4.07 0.57 17.66
CA SER A 105 -5.20 0.26 18.58
C SER A 105 -6.58 0.17 17.90
N PRO A 106 -7.59 -0.48 18.54
CA PRO A 106 -8.85 -0.96 17.93
C PRO A 106 -9.90 0.10 17.58
N GLN A 107 -9.56 1.39 17.44
CA GLN A 107 -10.56 2.46 17.35
C GLN A 107 -10.26 3.42 16.20
N MET A 108 -10.79 3.10 15.02
CA MET A 108 -11.20 4.14 14.06
C MET A 108 -12.56 4.68 14.50
N ILE A 109 -12.60 5.52 15.53
CA ILE A 109 -13.80 6.30 15.88
C ILE A 109 -13.57 7.74 15.41
N GLY A 110 -14.48 8.21 14.57
CA GLY A 110 -14.84 9.63 14.48
C GLY A 110 -13.95 10.48 13.59
N GLN A 111 -14.20 10.43 12.28
CA GLN A 111 -14.11 11.68 11.51
C GLN A 111 -15.25 12.58 12.03
N ASN A 112 -14.87 13.68 12.66
CA ASN A 112 -15.76 14.73 13.17
C ASN A 112 -16.54 15.43 12.05
#